data_AF-A0AAV2HI11-F1
#
_entry.id   AF-A0AAV2HI11-F1
#
_cell.length_a   1.000
_cell.length_b   1.000
_cell.length_c   1.000
_cell.angle_alpha   90.00
_cell.angle_beta   90.00
_cell.angle_gamma   90.00
#
_symmetry.space_group_name_H-M   'P 1'
#
loop_
_entity.id
_entity.type
_entity.pdbx_description
1 polymer ?
#
loop_
_entity_poly.entity_id
_entity_poly.type
_entity_poly.pdbx_seq_one_letter_code
_entity_poly.pdbx_strand_id
1 'polypeptide(L)'
;MSANVSNLTELKNNKKRQASLSRQDENCGKKPKLTIRCVDNQKPLPDDANKENGGELCEAFAFSDYYPQLILAKNLNTKKCEKNPKHTEFVPIKDFSHRKLPHPYNKDDMFDKLVAALGKLVVKITYEGTSPNRPMEYKKFKGNFVGSGNIIFSKTRERSLFSRCPCRDCRKDPVEEWGEIKIRTAAHVVCDDDEASRAECLMYYDSENSDVIKLQGIRVSQMNRQYDTAEIICVTHDVNLAYQLMYMIYDYKDYHTKLYKRYLTEGVNNLVILISHPHGCSKHVTFGKKKQCKVLEKLRSDIYVTKYYYDSHACPGSSGAPVYMLSKESIWISPPHSVAYGKGGQSGAVWENF
;
A
#
# COMPACT_ATOMS: atom_id res chain seq x y z
N MET A 1 -16.45 43.76 35.52
CA MET A 1 -16.79 43.00 34.30
C MET A 1 -16.00 41.70 34.37
N SER A 2 -16.60 40.68 34.98
CA SER A 2 -15.90 39.46 35.40
C SER A 2 -16.88 38.28 35.36
N ALA A 3 -16.64 37.32 34.47
CA ALA A 3 -17.23 35.97 34.36
C ALA A 3 -16.72 35.39 33.01
N ASN A 4 -16.29 34.14 32.81
CA ASN A 4 -16.51 32.89 33.52
C ASN A 4 -15.33 31.93 33.21
N VAL A 5 -14.68 31.43 34.26
CA VAL A 5 -13.79 30.25 34.23
C VAL A 5 -14.45 29.22 35.16
N SER A 6 -15.41 28.44 34.64
CA SER A 6 -16.12 27.45 35.46
C SER A 6 -16.55 26.17 34.73
N ASN A 7 -16.29 26.02 33.42
CA ASN A 7 -16.76 24.84 32.66
C ASN A 7 -15.72 23.73 32.39
N LEU A 8 -14.50 23.82 32.94
CA LEU A 8 -13.46 22.79 32.70
C LEU A 8 -13.31 21.77 33.83
N THR A 9 -13.92 22.00 34.99
CA THR A 9 -13.79 21.13 36.18
C THR A 9 -14.88 20.05 36.24
N GLU A 10 -16.04 20.24 35.59
CA GLU A 10 -17.15 19.28 35.62
C GLU A 10 -16.95 18.05 34.73
N LEU A 11 -16.23 18.18 33.61
CA LEU A 11 -15.98 17.06 32.68
C LEU A 11 -14.98 16.02 33.21
N LYS A 12 -14.11 16.40 34.17
CA LYS A 12 -13.14 15.47 34.78
C LYS A 12 -13.74 14.63 35.92
N ASN A 13 -14.83 15.10 36.55
CA ASN A 13 -15.46 14.41 37.68
C ASN A 13 -16.50 13.35 37.26
N ASN A 14 -17.09 13.46 36.05
CA ASN A 14 -18.04 12.46 35.55
C ASN A 14 -17.39 11.13 35.11
N LYS A 15 -16.10 11.11 34.78
CA LYS A 15 -15.37 9.86 34.44
C LYS A 15 -15.00 9.01 35.66
N LYS A 16 -14.96 9.57 36.87
CA LYS A 16 -14.67 8.81 38.11
C LYS A 16 -15.91 8.19 38.76
N ARG A 17 -17.12 8.68 38.46
CA ARG A 17 -18.39 8.20 39.06
C ARG A 17 -19.04 7.02 38.34
N GLN A 18 -18.62 6.67 37.12
CA GLN A 18 -19.13 5.48 36.40
C GLN A 18 -18.30 4.20 36.64
N ALA A 19 -17.28 4.23 37.51
CA ALA A 19 -16.40 3.09 37.76
C ALA A 19 -16.68 2.32 39.08
N SER A 20 -17.76 2.64 39.81
CA SER A 20 -17.98 2.10 41.17
C SER A 20 -19.38 1.58 41.46
N LEU A 21 -20.15 1.14 40.46
CA LEU A 21 -21.45 0.48 40.65
C LEU A 21 -21.67 -0.61 39.59
N SER A 22 -21.21 -1.84 39.85
CA SER A 22 -21.88 -3.10 39.46
C SER A 22 -20.99 -4.30 39.86
N ARG A 23 -21.18 -4.80 41.08
CA ARG A 23 -20.87 -6.18 41.44
C ARG A 23 -22.08 -6.71 42.20
N GLN A 24 -22.92 -7.49 41.52
CA GLN A 24 -23.58 -8.67 42.08
C GLN A 24 -24.20 -9.49 40.93
N ASP A 25 -23.73 -10.73 40.88
CA ASP A 25 -24.35 -11.97 40.43
C ASP A 25 -24.46 -12.38 38.93
N GLU A 26 -24.10 -13.66 38.75
CA GLU A 26 -24.44 -14.65 37.71
C GLU A 26 -23.54 -14.85 36.46
N ASN A 27 -22.68 -15.87 36.59
CA ASN A 27 -22.46 -16.99 35.65
C ASN A 27 -22.85 -16.80 34.17
N CYS A 28 -21.88 -16.49 33.30
CA CYS A 28 -21.84 -17.00 31.92
C CYS A 28 -20.48 -16.79 31.25
N GLY A 29 -19.88 -17.88 30.72
CA GLY A 29 -18.97 -17.88 29.58
C GLY A 29 -17.75 -16.95 29.58
N LYS A 30 -16.58 -17.47 30.00
CA LYS A 30 -15.27 -16.86 29.75
C LYS A 30 -15.06 -16.62 28.24
N LYS A 31 -15.15 -15.38 27.77
CA LYS A 31 -14.58 -14.97 26.47
C LYS A 31 -13.06 -14.82 26.61
N PRO A 32 -12.24 -15.37 25.69
CA PRO A 32 -10.81 -15.19 25.75
C PRO A 32 -10.43 -13.73 25.45
N LYS A 33 -9.61 -13.14 26.32
CA LYS A 33 -8.90 -11.88 26.07
C LYS A 33 -7.87 -12.12 24.96
N LEU A 34 -8.16 -11.69 23.75
CA LEU A 34 -7.15 -11.62 22.68
C LEU A 34 -6.18 -10.48 23.02
N THR A 35 -5.02 -10.82 23.56
CA THR A 35 -3.94 -9.86 23.78
C THR A 35 -3.03 -9.92 22.56
N ILE A 36 -3.24 -9.04 21.58
CA ILE A 36 -2.33 -8.92 20.43
C ILE A 36 -1.11 -8.12 20.91
N ARG A 37 -0.03 -8.83 21.25
CA ARG A 37 1.28 -8.20 21.39
C ARG A 37 1.75 -7.82 19.99
N CYS A 38 1.83 -6.53 19.69
CA CYS A 38 2.64 -6.05 18.57
C CYS A 38 4.09 -6.38 18.90
N VAL A 39 4.64 -7.41 18.26
CA VAL A 39 6.05 -7.74 18.40
C VAL A 39 6.80 -6.79 17.48
N ASP A 40 7.38 -5.72 18.05
CA ASP A 40 8.40 -4.91 17.40
C ASP A 40 9.68 -5.75 17.25
N ASN A 41 9.71 -6.65 16.25
CA ASN A 41 10.91 -7.36 15.85
C ASN A 41 11.55 -6.65 14.65
N GLN A 42 12.34 -5.62 14.93
CA GLN A 42 13.38 -5.17 14.01
C GLN A 42 14.74 -5.55 14.62
N LYS A 43 15.23 -6.74 14.26
CA LYS A 43 16.68 -6.92 14.17
C LYS A 43 17.06 -6.64 12.70
N PRO A 44 18.08 -5.80 12.45
CA PRO A 44 18.64 -5.69 11.10
C PRO A 44 19.14 -7.07 10.65
N LEU A 45 18.90 -7.38 9.38
CA LEU A 45 19.46 -8.57 8.73
C LEU A 45 21.00 -8.46 8.74
N PRO A 46 21.74 -9.57 8.88
CA PRO A 46 23.16 -9.56 8.63
C PRO A 46 23.42 -9.31 7.13
N ASP A 47 24.21 -8.28 6.85
CA ASP A 47 24.78 -7.99 5.53
C ASP A 47 25.85 -9.03 5.21
N ASP A 48 25.49 -10.28 4.89
CA ASP A 48 26.44 -11.26 4.33
C ASP A 48 25.73 -12.46 3.72
N ALA A 49 25.55 -12.44 2.38
CA ALA A 49 25.33 -13.64 1.58
C ALA A 49 25.75 -13.40 0.11
N ASN A 50 27.04 -13.15 -0.11
CA ASN A 50 27.65 -13.47 -1.39
C ASN A 50 27.90 -14.99 -1.44
N LYS A 51 26.94 -15.73 -1.99
CA LYS A 51 27.20 -17.06 -2.57
C LYS A 51 26.54 -17.12 -3.94
N GLU A 52 27.41 -17.11 -4.95
CA GLU A 52 27.10 -17.36 -6.34
C GLU A 52 26.48 -18.75 -6.48
N ASN A 53 25.17 -18.80 -6.72
CA ASN A 53 24.53 -19.93 -7.36
C ASN A 53 23.92 -19.39 -8.66
N GLY A 54 24.48 -19.85 -9.78
CA GLY A 54 24.02 -19.54 -11.13
C GLY A 54 22.63 -20.10 -11.41
N GLY A 55 21.61 -19.42 -10.89
CA GLY A 55 20.23 -19.59 -11.32
C GLY A 55 20.02 -18.83 -12.62
N GLU A 56 19.52 -19.54 -13.64
CA GLU A 56 19.05 -18.98 -14.91
C GLU A 56 18.28 -17.67 -14.67
N LEU A 57 18.86 -16.57 -15.15
CA LEU A 57 18.19 -15.30 -15.27
C LEU A 57 16.90 -15.54 -16.03
N CYS A 58 15.76 -15.34 -15.36
CA CYS A 58 14.46 -15.28 -16.01
C CYS A 58 14.61 -14.32 -17.20
N GLU A 59 14.42 -14.84 -18.41
CA GLU A 59 14.50 -14.08 -19.65
C GLU A 59 13.63 -12.84 -19.51
N ALA A 60 14.29 -11.71 -19.26
CA ALA A 60 13.68 -10.41 -19.22
C ALA A 60 13.34 -10.07 -20.66
N PHE A 61 12.12 -10.40 -21.10
CA PHE A 61 11.58 -9.89 -22.35
C PHE A 61 11.86 -8.38 -22.40
N ALA A 62 12.55 -7.97 -23.46
CA ALA A 62 13.05 -6.62 -23.66
C ALA A 62 11.90 -5.61 -23.55
N PHE A 63 11.92 -4.80 -22.49
CA PHE A 63 11.06 -3.63 -22.31
C PHE A 63 11.66 -2.43 -23.06
N SER A 64 12.11 -2.62 -24.30
CA SER A 64 13.00 -1.65 -24.94
C SER A 64 12.32 -0.39 -25.43
N ASP A 65 11.02 -0.37 -25.71
CA ASP A 65 10.47 0.75 -26.47
C ASP A 65 9.23 1.34 -25.83
N TYR A 66 9.24 2.67 -25.69
CA TYR A 66 8.12 3.57 -25.39
C TYR A 66 7.79 3.91 -23.91
N TYR A 67 8.62 4.76 -23.30
CA TYR A 67 8.17 5.71 -22.26
C TYR A 67 8.48 7.17 -22.64
N PRO A 68 7.86 7.74 -23.69
CA PRO A 68 7.90 9.19 -23.86
C PRO A 68 6.94 9.82 -22.84
N GLN A 69 7.53 10.59 -21.92
CA GLN A 69 6.90 11.65 -21.11
C GLN A 69 5.46 11.36 -20.66
N LEU A 70 5.32 10.60 -19.58
CA LEU A 70 4.07 10.47 -18.80
C LEU A 70 3.76 11.79 -18.07
N ILE A 71 3.53 12.86 -18.84
CA ILE A 71 3.01 14.12 -18.31
C ILE A 71 1.50 13.95 -18.15
N LEU A 72 1.06 14.04 -16.89
CA LEU A 72 -0.27 14.44 -16.40
C LEU A 72 -1.41 14.10 -17.35
N ALA A 73 -1.56 12.80 -17.61
CA ALA A 73 -2.70 12.25 -18.31
C ALA A 73 -3.98 12.57 -17.54
N LYS A 74 -4.83 13.41 -18.14
CA LYS A 74 -6.10 13.83 -17.58
C LYS A 74 -7.12 12.68 -17.63
N ASN A 75 -7.30 12.09 -18.81
CA ASN A 75 -8.28 11.02 -19.04
C ASN A 75 -7.63 9.76 -19.64
N LEU A 76 -7.88 8.61 -19.00
CA LEU A 76 -7.34 7.32 -19.41
C LEU A 76 -7.72 6.93 -20.85
N ASN A 77 -8.96 7.19 -21.24
CA ASN A 77 -9.51 6.82 -22.56
C ASN A 77 -8.88 7.61 -23.72
N THR A 78 -8.21 8.73 -23.41
CA THR A 78 -7.51 9.54 -24.42
C THR A 78 -6.10 9.05 -24.71
N LYS A 79 -5.59 8.08 -23.94
CA LYS A 79 -4.24 7.56 -24.10
C LYS A 79 -4.21 6.47 -25.16
N LYS A 80 -3.35 6.65 -26.16
CA LYS A 80 -2.90 5.56 -27.03
C LYS A 80 -2.14 4.57 -26.15
N CYS A 81 -2.71 3.38 -25.96
CA CYS A 81 -2.12 2.32 -25.17
C CYS A 81 -2.13 1.03 -25.99
N GLU A 82 -0.95 0.54 -26.31
CA GLU A 82 -0.79 -0.72 -27.06
C GLU A 82 -1.20 -1.92 -26.21
N LYS A 83 -0.91 -1.87 -24.91
CA LYS A 83 -1.12 -2.98 -23.98
C LYS A 83 -2.59 -3.23 -23.67
N ASN A 84 -3.37 -2.17 -23.49
CA ASN A 84 -4.82 -2.25 -23.25
C ASN A 84 -5.53 -1.19 -24.10
N PRO A 85 -5.73 -1.46 -25.40
CA PRO A 85 -6.46 -0.54 -26.26
C PRO A 85 -7.85 -0.26 -25.67
N LYS A 86 -8.23 1.01 -25.58
CA LYS A 86 -9.53 1.51 -25.05
C LYS A 86 -9.79 1.30 -23.56
N HIS A 87 -8.92 0.60 -22.83
CA HIS A 87 -8.98 0.46 -21.36
C HIS A 87 -10.34 0.02 -20.80
N THR A 88 -11.09 -0.85 -21.50
CA THR A 88 -12.47 -1.22 -21.13
C THR A 88 -12.59 -1.89 -19.76
N GLU A 89 -11.52 -2.56 -19.31
CA GLU A 89 -11.48 -3.27 -18.03
C GLU A 89 -11.09 -2.37 -16.85
N PHE A 90 -10.76 -1.09 -17.09
CA PHE A 90 -10.38 -0.15 -16.06
C PHE A 90 -11.62 0.61 -15.58
N VAL A 91 -12.07 0.28 -14.37
CA VAL A 91 -13.21 0.97 -13.74
C VAL A 91 -12.69 2.14 -12.92
N PRO A 92 -13.13 3.39 -13.17
CA PRO A 92 -12.80 4.51 -12.27
C PRO A 92 -13.22 4.16 -10.84
N ILE A 93 -12.37 4.45 -9.85
CA ILE A 93 -12.63 4.00 -8.47
C ILE A 93 -13.96 4.53 -7.91
N LYS A 94 -14.38 5.73 -8.32
CA LYS A 94 -15.64 6.36 -7.93
C LYS A 94 -16.87 5.63 -8.49
N ASP A 95 -16.69 4.93 -9.60
CA ASP A 95 -17.75 4.19 -10.28
C ASP A 95 -17.74 2.70 -9.89
N PHE A 96 -16.88 2.31 -8.96
CA PHE A 96 -16.81 0.93 -8.51
C PHE A 96 -18.07 0.53 -7.74
N SER A 97 -18.52 -0.69 -8.00
CA SER A 97 -19.46 -1.42 -7.17
C SER A 97 -19.16 -2.91 -7.31
N HIS A 98 -19.38 -3.69 -6.25
CA HIS A 98 -19.22 -5.15 -6.21
C HIS A 98 -19.94 -5.83 -7.39
N ARG A 99 -21.04 -5.26 -7.90
CA ARG A 99 -21.77 -5.78 -9.07
C ARG A 99 -20.91 -5.89 -10.34
N LYS A 100 -19.82 -5.10 -10.44
CA LYS A 100 -18.84 -5.15 -11.53
C LYS A 100 -17.79 -6.26 -11.36
N LEU A 101 -17.76 -6.94 -10.20
CA LEU A 101 -16.87 -8.08 -9.98
C LEU A 101 -17.31 -9.28 -10.82
N PRO A 102 -16.41 -10.23 -11.09
CA PRO A 102 -16.80 -11.51 -11.66
C PRO A 102 -17.63 -12.33 -10.66
N HIS A 103 -18.51 -13.19 -11.18
CA HIS A 103 -19.19 -14.21 -10.37
C HIS A 103 -18.15 -15.16 -9.71
N PRO A 104 -18.32 -15.59 -8.45
CA PRO A 104 -19.46 -15.35 -7.55
C PRO A 104 -19.38 -14.07 -6.69
N TYR A 105 -18.30 -13.31 -6.79
CA TYR A 105 -18.01 -12.17 -5.91
C TYR A 105 -18.99 -11.00 -6.07
N ASN A 106 -19.67 -10.92 -7.21
CA ASN A 106 -20.64 -9.87 -7.53
C ASN A 106 -21.94 -9.90 -6.71
N LYS A 107 -22.07 -10.86 -5.79
CA LYS A 107 -23.21 -10.97 -4.86
C LYS A 107 -22.87 -10.52 -3.44
N ASP A 108 -21.61 -10.22 -3.14
CA ASP A 108 -21.15 -9.87 -1.80
C ASP A 108 -20.79 -8.38 -1.73
N ASP A 109 -21.66 -7.60 -1.09
CA ASP A 109 -21.53 -6.15 -0.93
C ASP A 109 -20.34 -5.75 -0.03
N MET A 110 -19.78 -6.69 0.74
CA MET A 110 -18.59 -6.43 1.55
C MET A 110 -17.37 -6.06 0.71
N PHE A 111 -17.34 -6.41 -0.58
CA PHE A 111 -16.31 -5.94 -1.50
C PHE A 111 -16.35 -4.42 -1.72
N ASP A 112 -17.51 -3.77 -1.62
CA ASP A 112 -17.57 -2.29 -1.70
C ASP A 112 -16.76 -1.67 -0.57
N LYS A 113 -16.91 -2.20 0.65
CA LYS A 113 -16.18 -1.74 1.84
C LYS A 113 -14.69 -2.02 1.74
N LEU A 114 -14.31 -3.21 1.27
CA LEU A 114 -12.92 -3.59 1.06
C LEU A 114 -12.23 -2.67 0.03
N VAL A 115 -12.84 -2.50 -1.16
CA VAL A 115 -12.25 -1.71 -2.25
C VAL A 115 -12.21 -0.23 -1.88
N ALA A 116 -13.22 0.30 -1.20
CA ALA A 116 -13.19 1.66 -0.67
C ALA A 116 -12.07 1.85 0.36
N ALA A 117 -11.89 0.90 1.30
CA ALA A 117 -10.82 0.98 2.30
C ALA A 117 -9.42 0.89 1.66
N LEU A 118 -9.20 -0.08 0.76
CA LEU A 118 -7.92 -0.20 0.04
C LEU A 118 -7.67 1.01 -0.87
N GLY A 119 -8.70 1.51 -1.56
CA GLY A 119 -8.59 2.67 -2.44
C GLY A 119 -8.15 3.95 -1.72
N LYS A 120 -8.50 4.12 -0.44
CA LYS A 120 -8.00 5.23 0.39
C LYS A 120 -6.51 5.12 0.74
N LEU A 121 -5.96 3.90 0.72
CA LEU A 121 -4.55 3.62 1.01
C LEU A 121 -3.67 3.62 -0.24
N VAL A 122 -4.26 3.62 -1.44
CA VAL A 122 -3.51 3.73 -2.70
C VAL A 122 -3.19 5.18 -3.03
N VAL A 123 -1.91 5.42 -3.31
CA VAL A 123 -1.38 6.73 -3.73
C VAL A 123 -0.86 6.68 -5.17
N LYS A 124 -0.87 7.84 -5.82
CA LYS A 124 -0.09 8.10 -7.03
C LYS A 124 1.29 8.60 -6.62
N ILE A 125 2.35 7.98 -7.14
CA ILE A 125 3.72 8.42 -6.91
C ILE A 125 4.20 9.16 -8.16
N THR A 126 4.81 10.34 -7.98
CA THR A 126 5.40 11.09 -9.09
C THR A 126 6.66 11.84 -8.66
N TYR A 127 7.66 11.91 -9.54
CA TYR A 127 8.85 12.75 -9.40
C TYR A 127 9.49 13.01 -10.75
N GLU A 128 10.35 14.02 -10.80
CA GLU A 128 11.13 14.38 -11.97
C GLU A 128 12.59 13.96 -11.83
N GLY A 129 13.21 13.62 -12.96
CA GLY A 129 14.60 13.21 -13.04
C GLY A 129 14.85 11.76 -12.63
N THR A 130 16.05 11.28 -12.96
CA THR A 130 16.51 9.92 -12.68
C THR A 130 17.70 9.99 -11.75
N SER A 131 17.73 9.16 -10.70
CA SER A 131 18.92 9.13 -9.84
C SER A 131 20.16 8.73 -10.64
N PRO A 132 21.32 9.39 -10.43
CA PRO A 132 22.58 8.95 -11.01
C PRO A 132 22.99 7.55 -10.50
N ASN A 133 22.49 7.15 -9.33
CA ASN A 133 22.76 5.86 -8.69
C ASN A 133 21.74 4.77 -9.05
N ARG A 134 20.81 5.04 -9.98
CA ARG A 134 19.80 4.07 -10.39
C ARG A 134 20.45 2.78 -10.88
N PRO A 135 20.07 1.61 -10.32
CA PRO A 135 20.59 0.30 -10.73
C PRO A 135 20.53 0.08 -12.25
N MET A 136 21.53 -0.60 -12.81
CA MET A 136 21.65 -0.85 -14.26
C MET A 136 20.38 -1.47 -14.84
N GLU A 137 19.77 -2.44 -14.14
CA GLU A 137 18.53 -3.10 -14.53
C GLU A 137 17.31 -2.14 -14.61
N TYR A 138 17.38 -1.01 -13.91
CA TYR A 138 16.36 0.03 -13.90
C TYR A 138 16.74 1.26 -14.72
N LYS A 139 17.94 1.35 -15.31
CA LYS A 139 18.38 2.50 -16.12
C LYS A 139 17.58 2.69 -17.40
N LYS A 140 16.83 1.69 -17.84
CA LYS A 140 15.87 1.82 -18.96
C LYS A 140 14.71 2.76 -18.62
N PHE A 141 14.39 2.94 -17.34
CA PHE A 141 13.41 3.91 -16.90
C PHE A 141 14.14 5.23 -16.65
N LYS A 142 13.83 6.27 -17.44
CA LYS A 142 14.45 7.60 -17.34
C LYS A 142 13.41 8.71 -17.44
N GLY A 143 13.75 9.89 -16.93
CA GLY A 143 12.95 11.11 -17.05
C GLY A 143 11.94 11.26 -15.92
N ASN A 144 10.69 11.57 -16.27
CA ASN A 144 9.62 11.80 -15.29
C ASN A 144 8.93 10.49 -14.95
N PHE A 145 8.83 10.21 -13.66
CA PHE A 145 8.31 8.96 -13.14
C PHE A 145 6.88 9.13 -12.67
N VAL A 146 6.07 8.14 -13.03
CA VAL A 146 4.74 7.96 -12.47
C VAL A 146 4.53 6.50 -12.14
N GLY A 147 4.05 6.24 -10.93
CA GLY A 147 3.72 4.92 -10.44
C GLY A 147 2.59 4.99 -9.42
N SER A 148 2.34 3.85 -8.79
CA SER A 148 1.37 3.68 -7.72
C SER A 148 2.10 3.22 -6.45
N GLY A 149 1.46 3.40 -5.30
CA GLY A 149 1.95 2.87 -4.02
C GLY A 149 0.81 2.54 -3.09
N ASN A 150 1.12 1.81 -2.02
CA ASN A 150 0.17 1.43 -0.98
C ASN A 150 0.67 1.88 0.38
N ILE A 151 -0.14 2.64 1.12
CA ILE A 151 0.14 3.00 2.50
C ILE A 151 -0.05 1.75 3.37
N ILE A 152 1.06 1.25 3.93
CA ILE A 152 1.10 0.00 4.71
C ILE A 152 1.25 0.25 6.22
N PHE A 153 1.66 1.45 6.60
CA PHE A 153 1.94 1.82 7.98
C PHE A 153 1.68 3.31 8.18
N SER A 154 1.08 3.66 9.31
CA SER A 154 1.02 5.01 9.81
C SER A 154 1.12 5.00 11.34
N LYS A 155 1.92 5.90 11.89
CA LYS A 155 2.11 6.05 13.33
C LYS A 155 2.48 7.48 13.67
N THR A 156 1.99 7.97 14.80
CA THR A 156 2.40 9.25 15.36
C THR A 156 3.70 9.09 16.15
N ARG A 157 4.53 10.11 16.09
CA ARG A 157 5.84 10.18 16.73
C ARG A 157 5.90 11.44 17.56
N GLU A 158 6.30 11.30 18.81
CA GLU A 158 6.63 12.42 19.68
C GLU A 158 8.12 12.73 19.57
N ARG A 159 8.44 14.01 19.69
CA ARG A 159 9.81 14.50 19.67
C ARG A 159 10.57 13.93 20.86
N SER A 160 11.75 13.42 20.58
CA SER A 160 12.71 13.01 21.60
C SER A 160 14.14 13.23 21.09
N LEU A 161 15.13 12.99 21.96
CA LEU A 161 16.53 13.03 21.57
C LEU A 161 16.85 12.07 20.40
N PHE A 162 16.09 10.98 20.27
CA PHE A 162 16.31 9.93 19.26
C PHE A 162 15.27 9.94 18.13
N SER A 163 14.23 10.77 18.22
CA SER A 163 13.16 10.84 17.23
C SER A 163 12.78 12.29 16.99
N ARG A 164 13.32 12.88 15.91
CA ARG A 164 12.94 14.19 15.40
C ARG A 164 12.30 14.01 14.02
N CYS A 165 11.40 14.92 13.65
CA CYS A 165 10.84 14.91 12.29
C CYS A 165 11.99 15.06 11.28
N PRO A 166 12.15 14.13 10.32
CA PRO A 166 13.27 14.16 9.37
C PRO A 166 13.04 15.11 8.19
N CYS A 167 11.89 15.81 8.14
CA CYS A 167 11.59 16.73 7.04
C CYS A 167 12.57 17.93 7.05
N ARG A 168 12.72 18.59 5.89
CA ARG A 168 13.67 19.69 5.74
C ARG A 168 13.29 20.90 6.60
N ASP A 169 11.99 21.16 6.74
CA ASP A 169 11.47 22.32 7.47
C ASP A 169 11.75 22.21 8.98
N CYS A 170 11.63 21.00 9.53
CA CYS A 170 11.88 20.71 10.95
C CYS A 170 13.36 20.69 11.35
N ARG A 171 14.30 20.95 10.43
CA ARG A 171 15.72 21.07 10.78
C ARG A 171 16.01 22.32 11.60
N LYS A 172 15.29 23.41 11.33
CA LYS A 172 15.45 24.70 12.04
C LYS A 172 14.46 24.85 13.18
N ASP A 173 13.20 24.48 12.93
CA ASP A 173 12.11 24.58 13.90
C ASP A 173 11.42 23.22 14.07
N PRO A 174 11.93 22.36 14.97
CA PRO A 174 11.42 21.00 15.11
C PRO A 174 10.04 20.98 15.76
N VAL A 175 9.07 20.34 15.11
CA VAL A 175 7.75 20.07 15.70
C VAL A 175 7.83 19.03 16.83
N GLU A 176 6.94 19.18 17.82
CA GLU A 176 6.82 18.26 18.96
C GLU A 176 6.17 16.92 18.57
N GLU A 177 5.25 16.92 17.60
CA GLU A 177 4.58 15.71 17.12
C GLU A 177 4.52 15.69 15.59
N TRP A 178 4.63 14.49 15.02
CA TRP A 178 4.53 14.28 13.57
C TRP A 178 4.05 12.86 13.24
N GLY A 179 3.56 12.64 12.02
CA GLY A 179 3.15 11.35 11.51
C GLY A 179 4.20 10.72 10.60
N GLU A 180 4.62 9.49 10.89
CA GLU A 180 5.41 8.64 10.00
C GLU A 180 4.47 7.77 9.17
N ILE A 181 4.62 7.81 7.85
CA ILE A 181 3.82 7.02 6.91
C ILE A 181 4.78 6.20 6.05
N LYS A 182 4.53 4.89 5.89
CA LYS A 182 5.30 4.06 4.95
C LYS A 182 4.44 3.65 3.78
N ILE A 183 4.99 3.86 2.59
CA ILE A 183 4.35 3.55 1.32
C ILE A 183 5.17 2.47 0.64
N ARG A 184 4.54 1.32 0.39
CA ARG A 184 5.15 0.26 -0.41
C ARG A 184 4.90 0.49 -1.90
N THR A 185 5.93 0.31 -2.71
CA THR A 185 5.87 0.38 -4.17
C THR A 185 6.86 -0.63 -4.78
N ALA A 186 7.01 -0.63 -6.09
CA ALA A 186 8.02 -1.43 -6.78
C ALA A 186 9.38 -0.71 -6.75
N ALA A 187 10.49 -1.45 -6.63
CA ALA A 187 11.83 -0.86 -6.56
C ALA A 187 12.22 -0.13 -7.86
N HIS A 188 11.72 -0.60 -9.00
CA HIS A 188 11.88 0.13 -10.26
C HIS A 188 11.01 1.39 -10.37
N VAL A 189 10.13 1.71 -9.40
CA VAL A 189 9.39 2.98 -9.34
C VAL A 189 10.20 4.01 -8.54
N VAL A 190 10.69 3.65 -7.36
CA VAL A 190 11.60 4.46 -6.54
C VAL A 190 12.70 3.54 -6.02
N CYS A 191 13.95 3.78 -6.42
CA CYS A 191 15.06 2.87 -6.11
C CYS A 191 16.06 3.37 -5.07
N ASP A 192 16.02 4.64 -4.68
CA ASP A 192 16.94 5.18 -3.66
C ASP A 192 16.39 6.44 -2.97
N ASP A 193 17.19 6.95 -2.02
CA ASP A 193 16.87 8.14 -1.23
C ASP A 193 16.78 9.42 -2.07
N ASP A 194 17.55 9.50 -3.17
CA ASP A 194 17.53 10.64 -4.07
C ASP A 194 16.15 10.74 -4.76
N GLU A 195 15.66 9.64 -5.33
CA GLU A 195 14.32 9.55 -5.92
C GLU A 195 13.21 9.69 -4.87
N ALA A 196 13.36 9.02 -3.72
CA ALA A 196 12.38 9.11 -2.64
C ALA A 196 12.22 10.55 -2.13
N SER A 197 13.33 11.31 -2.01
CA SER A 197 13.29 12.70 -1.54
C SER A 197 12.66 13.68 -2.54
N ARG A 198 12.57 13.29 -3.82
CA ARG A 198 11.86 14.03 -4.88
C ARG A 198 10.43 13.55 -5.10
N ALA A 199 10.04 12.42 -4.52
CA ALA A 199 8.73 11.82 -4.72
C ALA A 199 7.60 12.59 -4.01
N GLU A 200 6.61 13.03 -4.78
CA GLU A 200 5.29 13.40 -4.28
C GLU A 200 4.36 12.17 -4.34
N CYS A 201 3.75 11.84 -3.20
CA CYS A 201 2.76 10.78 -3.07
C CYS A 201 1.37 11.41 -2.88
N LEU A 202 0.54 11.35 -3.93
CA LEU A 202 -0.77 11.99 -3.96
C LEU A 202 -1.85 10.99 -3.51
N MET A 203 -2.48 11.27 -2.37
CA MET A 203 -3.64 10.55 -1.86
C MET A 203 -4.94 11.10 -2.48
N TYR A 204 -5.98 10.26 -2.48
CA TYR A 204 -7.34 10.63 -2.91
C TYR A 204 -7.47 11.18 -4.35
N TYR A 205 -6.48 10.92 -5.21
CA TYR A 205 -6.51 11.29 -6.63
C TYR A 205 -7.44 10.36 -7.44
N ASP A 206 -8.73 10.45 -7.13
CA ASP A 206 -9.81 9.62 -7.68
C ASP A 206 -10.42 10.22 -8.95
N SER A 207 -10.16 11.50 -9.22
CA SER A 207 -10.54 12.23 -10.44
C SER A 207 -9.65 13.46 -10.61
N GLU A 208 -9.71 14.12 -11.78
CA GLU A 208 -8.98 15.36 -12.04
C GLU A 208 -9.32 16.50 -11.07
N ASN A 209 -10.55 16.53 -10.57
CA ASN A 209 -11.06 17.54 -9.64
C ASN A 209 -11.03 17.06 -8.18
N SER A 210 -10.24 16.04 -7.85
CA SER A 210 -10.14 15.56 -6.48
C SER A 210 -9.35 16.53 -5.61
N ASP A 211 -9.82 16.74 -4.38
CA ASP A 211 -9.02 17.33 -3.31
C ASP A 211 -7.94 16.33 -2.89
N VAL A 212 -6.71 16.55 -3.37
CA VAL A 212 -5.58 15.66 -3.12
C VAL A 212 -4.83 16.05 -1.86
N ILE A 213 -4.48 15.07 -1.04
CA ILE A 213 -3.49 15.26 0.02
C ILE A 213 -2.13 14.85 -0.53
N LYS A 214 -1.14 15.75 -0.42
CA LYS A 214 0.24 15.49 -0.83
C LYS A 214 1.05 15.01 0.35
N LEU A 215 1.70 13.86 0.19
CA LEU A 215 2.72 13.36 1.11
C LEU A 215 4.09 13.49 0.44
N GLN A 216 5.04 14.14 1.12
CA GLN A 216 6.41 14.26 0.63
C GLN A 216 7.22 13.04 1.06
N GLY A 217 7.83 12.36 0.08
CA GLY A 217 8.81 11.32 0.34
C GLY A 217 10.09 11.90 0.93
N ILE A 218 10.70 11.18 1.87
CA ILE A 218 11.92 11.58 2.58
C ILE A 218 13.10 10.69 2.21
N ARG A 219 12.90 9.37 2.25
CA ARG A 219 13.92 8.35 2.00
C ARG A 219 13.29 6.98 1.78
N VAL A 220 14.08 6.03 1.31
CA VAL A 220 13.74 4.62 1.26
C VAL A 220 14.08 3.97 2.61
N SER A 221 13.12 3.30 3.25
CA SER A 221 13.39 2.55 4.48
C SER A 221 13.82 1.12 4.22
N GLN A 222 13.31 0.52 3.15
CA GLN A 222 13.61 -0.85 2.76
C GLN A 222 13.57 -0.92 1.24
N MET A 223 14.54 -1.61 0.64
CA MET A 223 14.52 -1.96 -0.77
C MET A 223 15.02 -3.37 -0.94
N ASN A 224 14.35 -4.12 -1.81
CA ASN A 224 14.84 -5.39 -2.30
C ASN A 224 14.77 -5.38 -3.84
N ARG A 225 15.94 -5.28 -4.47
CA ARG A 225 16.09 -5.25 -5.94
C ARG A 225 15.69 -6.57 -6.59
N GLN A 226 16.10 -7.70 -5.99
CA GLN A 226 15.77 -9.04 -6.48
C GLN A 226 14.25 -9.27 -6.54
N TYR A 227 13.53 -8.75 -5.55
CA TYR A 227 12.08 -8.91 -5.41
C TYR A 227 11.28 -7.73 -5.95
N ASP A 228 11.97 -6.71 -6.48
CA ASP A 228 11.40 -5.48 -7.03
C ASP A 228 10.40 -4.82 -6.08
N THR A 229 10.82 -4.64 -4.82
CA THR A 229 10.01 -4.00 -3.78
C THR A 229 10.78 -2.86 -3.11
N ALA A 230 10.08 -1.78 -2.79
CA ALA A 230 10.61 -0.67 -2.03
C ALA A 230 9.58 -0.13 -1.05
N GLU A 231 10.05 0.42 0.07
CA GLU A 231 9.26 1.14 1.05
C GLU A 231 9.80 2.56 1.21
N ILE A 232 8.95 3.55 0.96
CA ILE A 232 9.26 4.97 1.07
C ILE A 232 8.71 5.47 2.39
N ILE A 233 9.52 6.21 3.17
CA ILE A 233 9.03 6.98 4.31
C ILE A 233 8.56 8.33 3.82
N CYS A 234 7.31 8.64 4.15
CA CYS A 234 6.73 9.97 4.07
C CYS A 234 6.45 10.51 5.48
N VAL A 235 6.34 11.83 5.57
CA VAL A 235 6.05 12.52 6.83
C VAL A 235 4.90 13.50 6.67
N THR A 236 4.12 13.65 7.73
CA THR A 236 3.07 14.68 7.81
C THR A 236 3.14 15.37 9.18
N HIS A 237 2.81 16.66 9.22
CA HIS A 237 2.59 17.38 10.47
C HIS A 237 1.10 17.39 10.87
N ASP A 238 0.21 16.89 10.00
CA ASP A 238 -1.17 16.59 10.37
C ASP A 238 -1.23 15.25 11.10
N VAL A 239 -1.17 15.32 12.42
CA VAL A 239 -1.20 14.14 13.31
C VAL A 239 -2.55 13.41 13.23
N ASN A 240 -3.64 14.13 12.94
CA ASN A 240 -4.96 13.52 12.77
C ASN A 240 -5.01 12.66 11.51
N LEU A 241 -4.40 13.11 10.40
CA LEU A 241 -4.25 12.30 9.19
C LEU A 241 -3.53 10.99 9.49
N ALA A 242 -2.46 11.02 10.30
CA ALA A 242 -1.72 9.80 10.67
C ALA A 242 -2.60 8.81 11.46
N TYR A 243 -3.39 9.30 12.43
CA TYR A 243 -4.36 8.46 13.13
C TYR A 243 -5.44 7.90 12.20
N GLN A 244 -6.00 8.74 11.31
CA GLN A 244 -7.00 8.31 10.34
C GLN A 244 -6.46 7.20 9.43
N LEU A 245 -5.24 7.35 8.91
CA LEU A 245 -4.58 6.33 8.09
C LEU A 245 -4.38 5.02 8.85
N MET A 246 -3.95 5.09 10.11
CA MET A 246 -3.84 3.92 10.97
C MET A 246 -5.18 3.17 11.08
N TYR A 247 -6.28 3.88 11.32
CA TYR A 247 -7.62 3.27 11.36
C TYR A 247 -8.06 2.70 10.01
N MET A 248 -7.80 3.39 8.89
CA MET A 248 -8.11 2.88 7.55
C MET A 248 -7.36 1.57 7.24
N ILE A 249 -6.10 1.46 7.69
CA ILE A 249 -5.33 0.22 7.60
C ILE A 249 -5.99 -0.91 8.40
N TYR A 250 -6.55 -0.63 9.59
CA TYR A 250 -7.25 -1.63 10.39
C TYR A 250 -8.60 -2.03 9.77
N ASP A 251 -9.36 -1.08 9.24
CA ASP A 251 -10.62 -1.36 8.54
C ASP A 251 -10.40 -2.27 7.33
N TYR A 252 -9.41 -1.95 6.50
CA TYR A 252 -9.02 -2.79 5.37
C TYR A 252 -8.70 -4.23 5.82
N LYS A 253 -7.99 -4.38 6.95
CA LYS A 253 -7.70 -5.70 7.53
C LYS A 253 -8.94 -6.45 7.97
N ASP A 254 -9.82 -5.78 8.69
CA ASP A 254 -11.05 -6.39 9.17
C ASP A 254 -11.93 -6.87 8.00
N TYR A 255 -12.13 -6.05 6.97
CA TYR A 255 -12.89 -6.45 5.78
C TYR A 255 -12.25 -7.62 5.04
N HIS A 256 -10.93 -7.60 4.87
CA HIS A 256 -10.22 -8.71 4.25
C HIS A 256 -10.36 -10.00 5.06
N THR A 257 -10.14 -9.97 6.39
CA THR A 257 -10.25 -11.17 7.23
C THR A 257 -11.65 -11.78 7.17
N LYS A 258 -12.70 -10.95 7.12
CA LYS A 258 -14.08 -11.41 6.96
C LYS A 258 -14.30 -12.08 5.59
N LEU A 259 -13.84 -11.43 4.51
CA LEU A 259 -13.96 -11.98 3.15
C LEU A 259 -13.14 -13.25 2.98
N TYR A 260 -11.90 -13.27 3.44
CA TYR A 260 -11.00 -14.42 3.40
C TYR A 260 -11.65 -15.64 4.05
N LYS A 261 -12.13 -15.52 5.29
CA LYS A 261 -12.77 -16.63 6.01
C LYS A 261 -14.00 -17.15 5.28
N ARG A 262 -14.83 -16.26 4.73
CA ARG A 262 -16.03 -16.63 3.96
C ARG A 262 -15.66 -17.43 2.70
N TYR A 263 -14.83 -16.86 1.83
CA TYR A 263 -14.50 -17.47 0.55
C TYR A 263 -13.50 -18.62 0.63
N LEU A 264 -12.75 -18.73 1.73
CA LEU A 264 -11.95 -19.91 2.02
C LEU A 264 -12.85 -21.15 2.18
N THR A 265 -13.97 -21.02 2.89
CA THR A 265 -14.91 -22.14 3.08
C THR A 265 -15.65 -22.54 1.81
N GLU A 266 -15.81 -21.62 0.86
CA GLU A 266 -16.49 -21.86 -0.41
C GLU A 266 -15.57 -22.47 -1.49
N GLY A 267 -14.25 -22.49 -1.26
CA GLY A 267 -13.27 -22.98 -2.24
C GLY A 267 -13.06 -22.07 -3.45
N VAL A 268 -13.61 -20.85 -3.45
CA VAL A 268 -13.52 -19.88 -4.57
C VAL A 268 -12.76 -18.63 -4.13
N ASN A 269 -11.44 -18.72 -4.01
CA ASN A 269 -10.61 -17.65 -3.42
C ASN A 269 -9.57 -17.04 -4.38
N ASN A 270 -9.68 -17.24 -5.69
CA ASN A 270 -8.65 -16.78 -6.63
C ASN A 270 -8.82 -15.34 -7.13
N LEU A 271 -9.79 -14.56 -6.63
CA LEU A 271 -9.97 -13.15 -7.02
C LEU A 271 -8.70 -12.32 -6.79
N VAL A 272 -8.34 -11.56 -7.82
CA VAL A 272 -7.32 -10.52 -7.77
C VAL A 272 -7.97 -9.17 -8.02
N ILE A 273 -7.65 -8.20 -7.17
CA ILE A 273 -8.07 -6.80 -7.34
C ILE A 273 -6.79 -5.95 -7.40
N LEU A 274 -6.69 -5.09 -8.42
CA LEU A 274 -5.58 -4.16 -8.58
C LEU A 274 -6.15 -2.74 -8.61
N ILE A 275 -5.76 -1.91 -7.64
CA ILE A 275 -6.13 -0.49 -7.60
C ILE A 275 -4.88 0.34 -7.90
N SER A 276 -4.91 1.14 -8.96
CA SER A 276 -3.71 1.80 -9.49
C SER A 276 -3.99 3.12 -10.19
N HIS A 277 -2.92 3.82 -10.60
CA HIS A 277 -2.94 5.04 -11.40
C HIS A 277 -2.43 4.78 -12.82
N PRO A 278 -3.21 4.11 -13.69
CA PRO A 278 -2.79 3.79 -15.04
C PRO A 278 -2.47 5.06 -15.84
N HIS A 279 -1.32 5.08 -16.49
CA HIS A 279 -0.71 6.21 -17.20
C HIS A 279 -0.56 7.48 -16.35
N GLY A 280 -0.59 7.35 -15.01
CA GLY A 280 -0.65 8.49 -14.11
C GLY A 280 -2.00 9.21 -14.04
N CYS A 281 -3.05 8.61 -14.59
CA CYS A 281 -4.40 9.15 -14.51
C CYS A 281 -4.97 9.04 -13.08
N SER A 282 -6.24 9.43 -12.92
CA SER A 282 -7.00 9.15 -11.72
C SER A 282 -7.02 7.66 -11.38
N LYS A 283 -7.38 7.35 -10.13
CA LYS A 283 -7.38 6.00 -9.61
C LYS A 283 -8.43 5.12 -10.32
N HIS A 284 -7.99 3.94 -10.75
CA HIS A 284 -8.85 2.93 -11.36
C HIS A 284 -8.66 1.59 -10.65
N VAL A 285 -9.68 0.73 -10.75
CA VAL A 285 -9.66 -0.65 -10.30
C VAL A 285 -9.83 -1.59 -11.51
N THR A 286 -9.06 -2.66 -11.51
CA THR A 286 -9.16 -3.77 -12.46
C THR A 286 -9.26 -5.09 -11.69
N PHE A 287 -9.85 -6.09 -12.31
CA PHE A 287 -10.09 -7.40 -11.69
C PHE A 287 -9.44 -8.50 -12.50
N GLY A 288 -9.10 -9.59 -11.82
CA GLY A 288 -8.60 -10.80 -12.45
C GLY A 288 -8.67 -11.99 -11.50
N LYS A 289 -7.93 -13.02 -11.86
CA LYS A 289 -7.77 -14.29 -11.17
C LYS A 289 -6.30 -14.59 -11.01
N LYS A 290 -5.94 -15.09 -9.82
CA LYS A 290 -4.64 -15.71 -9.57
C LYS A 290 -4.48 -16.90 -10.52
N LYS A 291 -3.38 -16.93 -11.28
CA LYS A 291 -3.02 -18.03 -12.19
C LYS A 291 -2.00 -18.95 -11.56
N GLN A 292 -0.98 -18.38 -10.92
CA GLN A 292 0.12 -19.13 -10.35
C GLN A 292 0.70 -18.41 -9.13
N CYS A 293 1.17 -19.19 -8.16
CA CYS A 293 2.05 -18.76 -7.09
C CYS A 293 3.35 -19.55 -7.22
N LYS A 294 4.48 -18.85 -7.31
CA LYS A 294 5.82 -19.46 -7.36
C LYS A 294 6.53 -19.16 -6.05
N VAL A 295 6.93 -20.21 -5.33
CA VAL A 295 7.87 -20.11 -4.21
C VAL A 295 9.27 -19.90 -4.80
N LEU A 296 9.90 -18.79 -4.43
CA LEU A 296 11.26 -18.45 -4.86
C LEU A 296 12.31 -18.95 -3.88
N GLU A 297 12.02 -18.84 -2.59
CA GLU A 297 12.95 -19.14 -1.51
C GLU A 297 12.18 -19.58 -0.26
N LYS A 298 12.77 -20.48 0.53
CA LYS A 298 12.29 -20.84 1.87
C LYS A 298 13.23 -20.22 2.90
N LEU A 299 12.75 -19.26 3.68
CA LEU A 299 13.55 -18.56 4.70
C LEU A 299 13.60 -19.33 6.02
N ARG A 300 12.45 -19.90 6.43
CA ARG A 300 12.29 -20.71 7.67
C ARG A 300 11.28 -21.82 7.46
N SER A 301 11.01 -22.63 8.49
CA SER A 301 10.08 -23.78 8.43
C SER A 301 8.74 -23.46 7.76
N ASP A 302 8.20 -22.29 8.06
CA ASP A 302 6.87 -21.78 7.69
C ASP A 302 6.93 -20.51 6.84
N ILE A 303 8.10 -19.87 6.65
CA ILE A 303 8.23 -18.59 5.94
C ILE A 303 8.84 -18.78 4.55
N TYR A 304 8.09 -18.36 3.53
CA TYR A 304 8.46 -18.48 2.13
C TYR A 304 8.45 -17.12 1.43
N VAL A 305 9.38 -16.92 0.49
CA VAL A 305 9.32 -15.80 -0.45
C VAL A 305 8.54 -16.26 -1.67
N THR A 306 7.42 -15.61 -1.97
CA THR A 306 6.54 -15.97 -3.09
C THR A 306 6.34 -14.85 -4.07
N LYS A 307 6.05 -15.24 -5.31
CA LYS A 307 5.73 -14.34 -6.43
C LYS A 307 4.45 -14.82 -7.11
N TYR A 308 3.60 -13.87 -7.46
CA TYR A 308 2.27 -14.13 -7.97
C TYR A 308 2.11 -13.71 -9.42
N TYR A 309 1.35 -14.52 -10.15
CA TYR A 309 0.97 -14.31 -11.54
C TYR A 309 -0.55 -14.30 -11.65
N TYR A 310 -1.10 -13.33 -12.38
CA TYR A 310 -2.53 -13.08 -12.49
C TYR A 310 -2.90 -12.49 -13.85
N ASP A 311 -4.19 -12.48 -14.20
CA ASP A 311 -4.73 -11.95 -15.46
C ASP A 311 -5.48 -10.61 -15.31
N SER A 312 -5.25 -9.88 -14.21
CA SER A 312 -5.73 -8.51 -14.09
C SER A 312 -4.96 -7.58 -15.03
N HIS A 313 -5.69 -6.70 -15.71
CA HIS A 313 -5.11 -5.68 -16.58
C HIS A 313 -4.28 -4.65 -15.79
N ALA A 314 -3.22 -4.16 -16.41
CA ALA A 314 -2.36 -3.11 -15.86
C ALA A 314 -1.77 -2.28 -17.01
N CYS A 315 -1.37 -1.04 -16.76
CA CYS A 315 -0.71 -0.17 -17.74
C CYS A 315 0.59 0.41 -17.16
N PRO A 316 1.42 1.10 -17.98
CA PRO A 316 2.36 2.09 -17.44
C PRO A 316 1.73 2.90 -16.31
N GLY A 317 2.45 3.22 -15.23
CA GLY A 317 1.88 3.89 -14.04
C GLY A 317 1.15 2.96 -13.04
N SER A 318 0.78 1.74 -13.43
CA SER A 318 0.25 0.73 -12.49
C SER A 318 1.35 0.08 -11.64
N SER A 319 2.63 0.21 -12.01
CA SER A 319 3.75 -0.30 -11.22
C SER A 319 3.70 0.22 -9.78
N GLY A 320 3.93 -0.68 -8.82
CA GLY A 320 3.88 -0.39 -7.39
C GLY A 320 2.49 -0.47 -6.75
N ALA A 321 1.42 -0.60 -7.54
CA ALA A 321 0.05 -0.74 -7.01
C ALA A 321 -0.11 -2.01 -6.17
N PRO A 322 -0.91 -2.00 -5.08
CA PRO A 322 -1.13 -3.21 -4.30
C PRO A 322 -1.89 -4.26 -5.11
N VAL A 323 -1.36 -5.47 -5.16
CA VAL A 323 -2.05 -6.65 -5.68
C VAL A 323 -2.83 -7.29 -4.53
N TYR A 324 -4.12 -7.01 -4.44
CA TYR A 324 -5.00 -7.70 -3.50
C TYR A 324 -5.31 -9.10 -4.00
N MET A 325 -5.18 -10.09 -3.12
CA MET A 325 -5.50 -11.49 -3.42
C MET A 325 -6.38 -12.05 -2.33
N LEU A 326 -7.58 -12.51 -2.71
CA LEU A 326 -8.52 -13.09 -1.77
C LEU A 326 -8.03 -14.42 -1.18
N SER A 327 -7.12 -15.13 -1.84
CA SER A 327 -6.58 -16.41 -1.34
C SER A 327 -5.50 -16.25 -0.26
N LYS A 328 -5.07 -15.03 0.07
CA LYS A 328 -4.03 -14.81 1.07
C LYS A 328 -4.67 -14.60 2.44
N GLU A 329 -4.22 -15.32 3.46
CA GLU A 329 -4.68 -15.09 4.83
C GLU A 329 -4.18 -13.75 5.40
N SER A 330 -2.95 -13.38 5.04
CA SER A 330 -2.30 -12.17 5.52
C SER A 330 -2.16 -11.12 4.42
N ILE A 331 -2.65 -9.92 4.70
CA ILE A 331 -2.51 -8.72 3.83
C ILE A 331 -1.50 -7.71 4.35
N TRP A 332 -0.81 -8.00 5.45
CA TRP A 332 0.29 -7.15 5.93
C TRP A 332 1.34 -6.94 4.83
N ILE A 333 1.43 -7.90 3.92
CA ILE A 333 2.38 -7.89 2.82
C ILE A 333 1.66 -8.16 1.49
N SER A 334 0.76 -7.25 1.08
CA SER A 334 0.32 -7.19 -0.31
C SER A 334 1.52 -6.85 -1.20
N PRO A 335 1.89 -7.72 -2.16
CA PRO A 335 3.01 -7.43 -3.05
C PRO A 335 2.62 -6.29 -4.00
N PRO A 336 3.57 -5.42 -4.36
CA PRO A 336 3.33 -4.42 -5.40
C PRO A 336 3.21 -5.11 -6.77
N HIS A 337 2.45 -4.52 -7.70
CA HIS A 337 2.52 -4.86 -9.12
C HIS A 337 3.91 -4.48 -9.64
N SER A 338 4.60 -5.42 -10.26
CA SER A 338 5.99 -5.25 -10.68
C SER A 338 6.09 -5.25 -12.20
N VAL A 339 5.58 -6.31 -12.83
CA VAL A 339 5.69 -6.50 -14.28
C VAL A 339 4.33 -6.84 -14.84
N ALA A 340 4.13 -6.57 -16.11
CA ALA A 340 2.98 -7.04 -16.83
C ALA A 340 3.35 -7.59 -18.19
N TYR A 341 2.59 -8.60 -18.61
CA TYR A 341 2.85 -9.39 -19.81
C TYR A 341 1.51 -9.71 -20.47
N GLY A 342 1.31 -9.27 -21.71
CA GLY A 342 0.02 -9.38 -22.40
C GLY A 342 -1.15 -8.87 -21.54
N LYS A 343 -2.14 -9.73 -21.29
CA LYS A 343 -3.31 -9.45 -20.43
C LYS A 343 -3.09 -9.74 -18.94
N GLY A 344 -1.86 -10.01 -18.50
CA GLY A 344 -1.56 -10.40 -17.13
C GLY A 344 -0.53 -9.53 -16.43
N GLY A 345 -0.32 -9.85 -15.16
CA GLY A 345 0.58 -9.16 -14.26
C GLY A 345 1.33 -10.12 -13.35
N GLN A 346 2.53 -9.70 -12.98
CA GLN A 346 3.40 -10.33 -12.01
C GLN A 346 3.60 -9.36 -10.84
N SER A 347 3.53 -9.90 -9.62
CA SER A 347 3.83 -9.14 -8.42
C SER A 347 5.33 -9.05 -8.14
N GLY A 348 5.75 -8.08 -7.33
CA GLY A 348 6.99 -8.19 -6.57
C GLY A 348 6.93 -9.40 -5.62
N ALA A 349 8.07 -9.82 -5.08
CA ALA A 349 8.08 -10.96 -4.16
C ALA A 349 7.80 -10.52 -2.72
N VAL A 350 7.12 -11.37 -1.95
CA VAL A 350 6.74 -11.08 -0.56
C VAL A 350 6.91 -12.31 0.32
N TRP A 351 7.06 -12.07 1.61
CA TRP A 351 7.17 -13.13 2.60
C TRP A 351 5.79 -13.57 3.06
N GLU A 352 5.61 -14.87 3.19
CA GLU A 352 4.34 -15.47 3.56
C GLU A 352 4.53 -16.66 4.46
N ASN A 353 3.58 -16.82 5.37
CA ASN A 353 3.48 -18.02 6.19
C ASN A 353 2.62 -19.03 5.41
N PHE A 354 3.11 -20.25 5.24
CA PHE A 354 2.37 -21.37 4.63
C PHE A 354 1.96 -22.42 5.66
#